data_AF-A0A960JEC9-F1
#
_entry.id   AF-A0A960JEC9-F1
#
_cell.length_a   1.000
_cell.length_b   1.000
_cell.length_c   1.000
_cell.angle_alpha   90.00
_cell.angle_beta   90.00
_cell.angle_gamma   90.00
#
_symmetry.space_group_name_H-M   'P 1'
#
loop_
_entity.id
_entity.type
_entity.pdbx_description
1 polymer ?
#
loop_
_entity_poly.entity_id
_entity_poly.type
_entity_poly.pdbx_seq_one_letter_code
_entity_poly.pdbx_strand_id
1 'polypeptide(L)'
;TYTETGNRLLIGNGQGSLNRISRETGGKAFFQGSFTPVSYQPFFRDLTMSLNRQFALTYLSTHMKKGYHRVEVLSTNPEVRIEHPKGYYYRKPK
;
A
#
# COMPACT_ATOMS: atom_id res chain seq x y z
N THR A 1 9.70 -29.30 -12.02
CA THR A 1 8.48 -29.67 -12.76
C THR A 1 7.32 -29.78 -11.77
N TYR A 2 6.36 -28.85 -11.88
CA TYR A 2 5.03 -28.76 -11.23
C TYR A 2 4.90 -28.61 -9.70
N THR A 3 5.07 -27.38 -9.19
CA THR A 3 4.31 -26.89 -8.01
C THR A 3 3.38 -25.72 -8.37
N GLU A 4 3.12 -25.50 -9.67
CA GLU A 4 2.28 -24.40 -10.18
C GLU A 4 0.78 -24.58 -9.91
N THR A 5 0.36 -25.75 -9.43
CA THR A 5 -1.05 -26.05 -9.12
C THR A 5 -1.43 -25.69 -7.69
N GLY A 6 -0.72 -24.75 -7.05
CA GLY A 6 -1.29 -24.03 -5.91
C GLY A 6 -2.56 -23.33 -6.39
N ASN A 7 -3.70 -23.61 -5.75
CA ASN A 7 -5.04 -23.18 -6.18
C ASN A 7 -5.03 -21.69 -6.58
N ARG A 8 -5.04 -21.41 -7.90
CA ARG A 8 -4.89 -20.06 -8.48
C ARG A 8 -5.88 -19.06 -7.90
N LEU A 9 -7.04 -19.55 -7.49
CA LEU A 9 -8.07 -18.75 -6.80
C LEU A 9 -7.60 -18.29 -5.42
N LEU A 10 -6.95 -19.16 -4.64
CA LEU A 10 -6.40 -18.79 -3.34
C LEU A 10 -5.25 -17.78 -3.48
N ILE A 11 -4.38 -17.97 -4.48
CA ILE A 11 -3.30 -17.02 -4.78
C ILE A 11 -3.89 -15.67 -5.16
N GLY A 12 -4.85 -15.63 -6.09
CA GLY A 12 -5.51 -14.40 -6.51
C GLY A 12 -6.22 -13.68 -5.35
N ASN A 13 -6.94 -14.43 -4.51
CA ASN A 13 -7.57 -13.88 -3.31
C ASN A 13 -6.55 -13.31 -2.33
N GLY A 14 -5.46 -14.04 -2.05
CA GLY A 14 -4.40 -13.57 -1.18
C GLY A 14 -3.73 -12.30 -1.71
N GLN A 15 -3.41 -12.25 -3.01
CA GLN A 15 -2.84 -11.08 -3.65
C GLN A 15 -3.80 -9.89 -3.62
N GLY A 16 -5.09 -10.10 -3.91
CA GLY A 16 -6.12 -9.06 -3.86
C GLY A 16 -6.31 -8.49 -2.46
N SER A 17 -6.42 -9.35 -1.45
CA SER A 17 -6.56 -8.95 -0.05
C SER A 17 -5.33 -8.17 0.45
N LEU A 18 -4.12 -8.65 0.12
CA LEU A 18 -2.89 -7.95 0.49
C LEU A 18 -2.81 -6.58 -0.18
N ASN A 19 -3.10 -6.50 -1.49
CA ASN A 19 -3.12 -5.23 -2.22
C ASN A 19 -4.11 -4.23 -1.60
N ARG A 20 -5.29 -4.71 -1.18
CA ARG A 20 -6.28 -3.87 -0.51
C ARG A 20 -5.76 -3.31 0.81
N ILE A 21 -5.20 -4.15 1.68
CA ILE A 21 -4.69 -3.73 3.00
C ILE A 21 -3.47 -2.81 2.85
N SER A 22 -2.55 -3.11 1.94
CA SER A 22 -1.41 -2.25 1.64
C SER A 22 -1.88 -0.86 1.22
N ARG A 23 -2.83 -0.76 0.29
CA ARG A 23 -3.38 0.55 -0.12
C ARG A 23 -4.15 1.27 0.99
N GLU A 24 -4.78 0.56 1.91
CA GLU A 24 -5.49 1.16 3.05
C GLU A 24 -4.54 1.77 4.08
N THR A 25 -3.37 1.16 4.26
CA THR A 25 -2.32 1.58 5.19
C THR A 25 -1.33 2.57 4.57
N GLY A 26 -1.45 2.87 3.28
CA GLY A 26 -0.51 3.74 2.56
C GLY A 26 0.78 3.05 2.15
N GLY A 27 0.81 1.72 2.12
CA GLY A 27 1.91 0.92 1.59
C GLY A 27 1.63 0.36 0.20
N LYS A 28 2.59 -0.41 -0.32
CA LYS A 28 2.54 -1.07 -1.63
C LYS A 28 2.75 -2.57 -1.49
N ALA A 29 1.95 -3.36 -2.21
CA ALA A 29 2.16 -4.79 -2.36
C ALA A 29 2.87 -5.08 -3.68
N PHE A 30 3.80 -6.04 -3.68
CA PHE A 30 4.55 -6.47 -4.85
C PHE A 30 4.22 -7.93 -5.15
N PHE A 31 3.95 -8.23 -6.43
CA PHE A 31 3.56 -9.57 -6.86
C PHE A 31 4.43 -9.99 -8.04
N GLN A 32 5.03 -11.18 -7.93
CA GLN A 32 5.76 -11.80 -9.01
C GLN A 32 4.79 -12.40 -10.05
N GLY A 33 5.15 -12.30 -11.33
CA GLY A 33 4.41 -12.94 -12.42
C GLY A 33 4.58 -14.46 -12.43
N SER A 34 3.78 -15.15 -13.25
CA SER A 34 3.84 -16.61 -13.41
C SER A 34 4.83 -17.08 -14.49
N PHE A 35 5.60 -16.16 -15.08
CA PHE A 35 6.51 -16.48 -16.19
C PHE A 35 7.95 -16.61 -15.68
N THR A 36 8.68 -17.58 -16.24
CA THR A 36 10.11 -17.80 -15.98
C THR A 36 10.96 -17.01 -16.99
N PRO A 37 12.12 -16.46 -16.55
CA PRO A 37 12.62 -16.42 -15.18
C PRO A 37 11.95 -15.33 -14.33
N VAL A 38 11.69 -15.66 -13.06
CA VAL A 38 11.16 -14.70 -12.10
C VAL A 38 12.30 -13.81 -11.62
N SER A 39 12.22 -12.50 -11.88
CA SER A 39 13.24 -11.53 -11.44
C SER A 39 12.74 -10.68 -10.28
N TYR A 40 13.49 -10.69 -9.17
CA TYR A 40 13.20 -9.85 -8.00
C TYR A 40 13.80 -8.44 -8.07
N GLN A 41 14.77 -8.26 -8.96
CA GLN A 41 15.49 -7.00 -9.14
C GLN A 41 14.59 -5.76 -9.31
N PRO A 42 13.51 -5.78 -10.13
CA PRO A 42 12.64 -4.62 -10.25
C PRO A 42 11.94 -4.25 -8.92
N PHE A 43 11.55 -5.25 -8.11
CA PHE A 43 10.89 -5.00 -6.83
C PHE A 43 11.84 -4.41 -5.79
N PHE A 44 13.09 -4.87 -5.75
CA PHE A 44 14.10 -4.28 -4.86
C PHE A 44 14.46 -2.84 -5.25
N ARG A 45 14.51 -2.54 -6.55
CA ARG A 45 14.70 -1.17 -7.04
C ARG A 45 13.57 -0.25 -6.57
N ASP A 46 12.32 -0.68 -6.76
CA ASP A 46 11.13 0.05 -6.32
C ASP A 46 11.12 0.25 -4.80
N LEU A 47 11.41 -0.81 -4.04
CA LEU A 47 11.46 -0.77 -2.59
C LEU A 47 12.53 0.21 -2.11
N THR A 48 13.74 0.14 -2.67
CA THR A 48 14.84 1.05 -2.33
C THR A 48 14.46 2.50 -2.62
N MET A 49 13.82 2.76 -3.76
CA MET A 49 13.36 4.10 -4.10
C MET A 49 12.27 4.60 -3.14
N SER A 50 11.31 3.75 -2.76
CA SER A 50 10.27 4.08 -1.79
C SER A 50 10.84 4.33 -0.39
N LEU A 51 11.83 3.55 0.05
CA LEU A 51 12.48 3.72 1.36
C LEU A 51 13.31 5.00 1.43
N ASN A 52 14.01 5.35 0.36
CA ASN A 52 14.84 6.56 0.31
C ASN A 52 14.04 7.86 0.13
N ARG A 53 12.77 7.78 -0.31
CA ARG A 53 11.92 8.93 -0.61
C ARG A 53 10.69 8.99 0.31
N GLN A 54 10.91 8.74 1.61
CA GLN A 54 9.85 8.86 2.61
C GLN A 54 9.84 10.25 3.21
N PHE A 55 8.66 10.84 3.30
CA PHE A 55 8.43 12.11 3.98
C PHE A 55 7.44 11.88 5.10
N ALA A 56 7.77 12.34 6.31
CA ALA A 56 6.87 12.32 7.45
C ALA A 56 6.05 13.61 7.45
N LEU A 57 4.75 13.50 7.14
CA LEU A 57 3.80 14.61 7.22
C LEU A 57 2.83 14.35 8.38
N THR A 58 2.76 15.29 9.32
CA THR A 58 1.81 15.24 10.43
C THR A 58 0.62 16.13 10.13
N TYR A 59 -0.57 15.55 10.10
CA TYR A 59 -1.83 16.27 9.98
C TYR A 59 -2.62 16.16 11.29
N LEU A 60 -2.87 17.29 11.93
CA LEU A 60 -3.76 17.36 13.09
C LEU A 60 -5.18 17.65 12.60
N SER A 61 -6.10 16.71 12.80
CA SER A 61 -7.46 16.91 12.33
C SER A 61 -8.29 17.77 13.27
N THR A 62 -9.14 18.60 12.67
CA THR A 62 -10.20 19.36 13.34
C THR A 62 -11.48 18.55 13.55
N HIS A 63 -11.57 17.34 12.96
CA HIS A 63 -12.75 16.48 13.06
C HIS A 63 -12.74 15.64 14.35
N MET A 64 -13.33 16.18 15.41
CA MET A 64 -13.39 15.56 16.74
C MET A 64 -14.59 14.62 16.95
N LYS A 65 -15.29 14.24 15.86
CA LYS A 65 -16.40 13.29 15.92
C LYS A 65 -15.86 11.86 15.97
N LYS A 66 -16.42 11.01 16.83
CA LYS A 66 -16.05 9.59 16.90
C LYS A 66 -16.33 8.91 15.56
N GLY A 67 -15.37 8.16 15.03
CA GLY A 67 -15.54 7.40 13.80
C GLY A 67 -14.33 7.43 12.89
N TYR A 68 -14.50 6.88 11.68
CA TYR A 68 -13.50 6.90 10.62
C TYR A 68 -13.60 8.18 9.81
N HIS A 69 -12.46 8.81 9.56
CA HIS A 69 -12.34 10.03 8.77
C HIS A 69 -11.40 9.79 7.60
N ARG A 70 -11.90 10.05 6.39
CA ARG A 70 -11.10 9.92 5.16
C ARG A 70 -10.09 11.05 5.07
N VAL A 71 -8.87 10.72 4.67
CA VAL A 71 -7.81 11.68 4.35
C VAL A 71 -7.46 11.51 2.88
N GLU A 72 -7.22 12.64 2.22
CA GLU A 72 -6.74 12.70 0.86
C GLU A 72 -5.54 13.63 0.81
N VAL A 73 -4.44 13.16 0.24
CA VAL A 73 -3.22 13.94 0.09
C VAL A 73 -2.99 14.13 -1.39
N LEU A 74 -2.98 15.40 -1.82
CA LEU A 74 -2.80 15.80 -3.21
C LEU A 74 -1.48 16.56 -3.35
N SER A 75 -0.84 16.39 -4.51
CA SER A 75 0.36 17.14 -4.90
C SER A 75 0.01 18.05 -6.09
N THR A 76 0.54 19.27 -6.09
CA THR A 76 0.51 20.14 -7.27
C THR A 76 1.52 19.70 -8.33
N ASN A 77 2.55 18.93 -7.95
CA ASN A 77 3.50 18.34 -8.86
C ASN A 77 2.98 16.96 -9.36
N PRO A 78 2.71 16.79 -10.66
CA PRO A 78 2.17 15.55 -11.23
C PRO A 78 3.19 14.40 -11.25
N GLU A 79 4.48 14.67 -11.13
CA GLU A 79 5.53 13.64 -11.10
C GLU A 79 5.65 12.95 -9.73
N VAL A 80 5.04 13.53 -8.69
CA VAL A 80 5.11 13.00 -7.34
C VAL A 80 4.03 11.94 -7.14
N ARG A 81 4.47 10.71 -6.93
CA ARG A 81 3.59 9.63 -6.45
C ARG A 81 3.43 9.75 -4.95
N ILE A 82 2.19 9.93 -4.47
CA ILE A 82 1.88 9.95 -3.05
C ILE A 82 1.29 8.61 -2.63
N GLU A 83 1.88 7.99 -1.61
CA GLU A 83 1.34 6.84 -0.91
C GLU A 83 0.98 7.30 0.50
N HIS A 84 -0.31 7.22 0.86
CA HIS A 84 -0.81 7.69 2.16
C HIS A 84 -1.92 6.77 2.68
N PRO A 85 -2.10 6.65 4.00
CA PRO A 85 -3.23 5.93 4.57
C PRO A 85 -4.56 6.54 4.13
N LYS A 86 -5.59 5.73 3.90
CA LYS A 86 -6.90 6.24 3.45
C LYS A 86 -7.58 7.18 4.45
N GLY A 87 -7.15 7.17 5.71
CA GLY A 87 -7.80 7.91 6.77
C GLY A 87 -7.31 7.49 8.14
N TYR A 88 -7.99 8.00 9.16
CA TYR A 88 -7.72 7.70 10.56
C TYR A 88 -9.02 7.45 11.33
N TYR A 89 -8.92 6.75 12.45
CA TYR A 89 -10.05 6.55 13.35
C TYR A 89 -9.92 7.44 14.57
N TYR A 90 -10.88 8.33 14.77
CA TYR A 90 -10.93 9.17 15.97
C TYR A 90 -11.70 8.47 17.09
N ARG A 91 -11.04 8.33 18.24
CA ARG A 91 -11.66 7.92 19.50
C ARG A 91 -11.29 8.95 20.56
N LYS A 92 -12.28 9.43 21.31
CA LYS A 92 -12.01 10.33 22.44
C LYS A 92 -11.04 9.63 23.41
N PRO A 93 -9.96 10.29 23.85
CA PRO A 93 -9.13 9.76 24.92
C PRO A 93 -10.00 9.53 26.17
N LYS A 94 -9.67 8.48 26.93
CA LYS A 94 -10.30 8.18 28.22
C LYS A 94 -9.78 9.13 29.28
#